data_AF-A0A483AKJ3-F1
#
_entry.id   AF-A0A483AKJ3-F1
#
_cell.length_a   1.000
_cell.length_b   1.000
_cell.length_c   1.000
_cell.angle_alpha   90.00
_cell.angle_beta   90.00
_cell.angle_gamma   90.00
#
_symmetry.space_group_name_H-M   'P 1'
#
loop_
_entity.id
_entity.type
_entity.pdbx_description
1 polymer ?
#
loop_
_entity_poly.entity_id
_entity_poly.type
_entity_poly.pdbx_seq_one_letter_code
_entity_poly.pdbx_strand_id
1 'polypeptide(L)'
;MVQPYLNLLKRFNIPVDDIEVRFQSPDYALYDLLTNNECREKSITKLTSSYSKEDYDKFFHQILKILKTIECRLEWEINQIPFILKELASRNSNLFYEVVRHYLEQGDYLEINHWVVVPNLLSTLGTARAFSVLNTPEYPSKNKWLFSYYQHLPIDDIQLKDISALYDLYEESKYKYFIGDIDYLLKYESIQKGFVTDIVQIIIRRARVFPEFAHSLFSMFQPSTEINKTLNLVSLGKFNLLEEAYIALDRVKQHFIDYNGKTLSIILDNDPTFIDKYLEDKFTREVCLMHCDDNRDYSFIWLRNDYMDIMQRVTSIVFENVRDNHRYCDYYESFYNKSVNPQTDDSILNKQNNYLLKEIECKSDKNDYMQFLFSLITSFPLQRKLIFYTAFLEKNKKLDDFKNLPFESTSIDFSSSVVPMSQEKIDFYEKVTELCNSVTLLEHRKFIESKIRGMKVLIQYQEKKDFTEE
;
A
#
# COMPACT_ATOMS: atom_id res chain seq x y z
N MET A 1 -6.97 -3.17 -40.04
CA MET A 1 -8.28 -2.98 -39.38
C MET A 1 -9.10 -1.77 -39.89
N VAL A 2 -8.54 -0.87 -40.71
CA VAL A 2 -9.19 0.39 -41.12
C VAL A 2 -10.35 0.21 -42.11
N GLN A 3 -10.19 -0.66 -43.12
CA GLN A 3 -11.20 -0.78 -44.17
C GLN A 3 -12.57 -1.30 -43.70
N PRO A 4 -12.66 -2.29 -42.78
CA PRO A 4 -13.93 -2.68 -42.17
C PRO A 4 -14.60 -1.53 -41.38
N TYR A 5 -13.81 -0.70 -40.70
CA TYR A 5 -14.31 0.44 -39.92
C TYR A 5 -14.82 1.58 -40.81
N LEU A 6 -14.07 1.95 -41.85
CA LEU A 6 -14.52 2.91 -42.86
C LEU A 6 -15.79 2.43 -43.57
N ASN A 7 -15.87 1.14 -43.90
CA ASN A 7 -17.07 0.54 -44.48
C ASN A 7 -18.26 0.56 -43.51
N LEU A 8 -18.01 0.43 -42.20
CA LEU A 8 -19.03 0.55 -41.16
C LEU A 8 -19.57 1.99 -41.08
N LEU A 9 -18.70 3.00 -41.09
CA LEU A 9 -19.09 4.42 -41.08
C LEU A 9 -19.88 4.80 -42.33
N LYS A 10 -19.46 4.33 -43.52
CA LYS A 10 -20.21 4.48 -44.77
C LYS A 10 -21.59 3.85 -44.69
N ARG A 11 -21.73 2.69 -44.03
CA ARG A 11 -23.01 2.00 -43.81
C ARG A 11 -23.99 2.80 -42.92
N PHE A 12 -23.48 3.71 -42.08
CA PHE A 12 -24.28 4.59 -41.22
C PHE A 12 -24.40 6.04 -41.77
N ASN A 13 -24.04 6.29 -43.04
CA ASN A 13 -24.06 7.61 -43.68
C ASN A 13 -23.25 8.70 -42.94
N ILE A 14 -22.19 8.31 -42.23
CA ILE A 14 -21.26 9.27 -41.61
C ILE A 14 -20.25 9.70 -42.69
N PRO A 15 -20.00 11.00 -42.92
CA PRO A 15 -19.01 11.47 -43.88
C PRO A 15 -17.61 10.96 -43.54
N VAL A 16 -16.89 10.43 -44.53
CA VAL A 16 -15.61 9.72 -44.30
C VAL A 16 -14.42 10.36 -45.02
N ASP A 17 -14.66 11.35 -45.88
CA ASP A 17 -13.61 11.92 -46.75
C ASP A 17 -12.47 12.56 -45.92
N ASP A 18 -12.81 13.26 -44.83
CA ASP A 18 -11.82 13.82 -43.87
C ASP A 18 -11.12 12.75 -43.02
N ILE A 19 -11.73 11.57 -42.88
CA ILE A 19 -11.24 10.45 -42.08
C ILE A 19 -10.27 9.60 -42.91
N GLU A 20 -10.55 9.37 -44.19
CA GLU A 20 -9.66 8.66 -45.11
C GLU A 20 -8.31 9.37 -45.28
N VAL A 21 -8.32 10.71 -45.33
CA VAL A 21 -7.08 11.52 -45.37
C VAL A 21 -6.24 11.34 -44.11
N ARG A 22 -6.86 11.23 -42.93
CA ARG A 22 -6.14 10.98 -41.67
C ARG A 22 -5.45 9.62 -41.65
N PHE A 23 -6.09 8.59 -42.23
CA PHE A 23 -5.51 7.26 -42.38
C PHE A 23 -4.42 7.15 -43.47
N GLN A 24 -4.23 8.20 -44.28
CA GLN A 24 -3.13 8.30 -45.25
C GLN A 24 -2.00 9.21 -44.75
N SER A 25 -2.12 9.79 -43.55
CA SER A 25 -1.10 10.68 -43.01
C SER A 25 0.19 9.91 -42.63
N PRO A 26 1.37 10.54 -42.74
CA PRO A 26 2.63 9.95 -42.27
C PRO A 26 2.60 9.53 -40.80
N ASP A 27 1.90 10.31 -39.95
CA ASP A 27 1.74 10.02 -38.53
C ASP A 27 0.91 8.74 -38.31
N TYR A 28 -0.16 8.54 -39.09
CA TYR A 28 -0.96 7.32 -39.01
C TYR A 28 -0.20 6.09 -39.54
N ALA A 29 0.55 6.24 -40.63
CA ALA A 29 1.38 5.15 -41.15
C ALA A 29 2.43 4.69 -40.12
N LEU A 30 3.02 5.64 -39.38
CA LEU A 30 3.91 5.33 -38.27
C LEU A 30 3.17 4.70 -37.08
N TYR A 31 2.00 5.23 -36.70
CA TYR A 31 1.16 4.64 -35.65
C TYR A 31 0.81 3.18 -35.96
N ASP A 32 0.35 2.87 -37.18
CA ASP A 32 -0.04 1.51 -37.58
C ASP A 32 1.18 0.56 -37.61
N LEU A 33 2.34 1.06 -38.05
CA LEU A 33 3.60 0.33 -37.97
C LEU A 33 3.96 -0.06 -36.53
N LEU A 34 3.79 0.87 -35.58
CA LEU A 34 4.12 0.67 -34.17
C LEU A 34 3.09 -0.24 -33.44
N THR A 35 1.84 -0.28 -33.91
CA THR A 35 0.73 -0.93 -33.16
C THR A 35 0.23 -2.26 -33.74
N ASN A 36 0.35 -2.53 -35.05
CA ASN A 36 -0.42 -3.61 -35.70
C ASN A 36 0.37 -4.66 -36.51
N ASN A 37 1.69 -4.58 -36.63
CA ASN A 37 2.40 -5.47 -37.58
C ASN A 37 2.94 -6.76 -36.91
N GLU A 38 2.57 -7.96 -37.42
CA GLU A 38 3.12 -9.26 -36.97
C GLU A 38 4.64 -9.39 -37.23
N CYS A 39 5.20 -8.57 -38.14
CA CYS A 39 6.63 -8.41 -38.41
C CYS A 39 7.14 -7.00 -38.04
N ARG A 40 6.68 -6.49 -36.89
CA ARG A 40 7.00 -5.16 -36.32
C ARG A 40 8.50 -4.85 -36.31
N GLU A 41 9.30 -5.68 -35.64
CA GLU A 41 10.74 -5.44 -35.47
C GLU A 41 11.48 -5.35 -36.80
N LYS A 42 11.25 -6.30 -37.72
CA LYS A 42 11.89 -6.31 -39.05
C LYS A 42 11.55 -5.06 -39.88
N SER A 43 10.32 -4.58 -39.76
CA SER A 43 9.85 -3.41 -40.51
C SER A 43 10.46 -2.12 -39.96
N ILE A 44 10.58 -2.01 -38.64
CA ILE A 44 11.26 -0.91 -37.95
C ILE A 44 12.78 -0.91 -38.27
N THR A 45 13.44 -2.06 -38.24
CA THR A 45 14.85 -2.19 -38.63
C THR A 45 15.06 -1.76 -40.08
N LYS A 46 14.18 -2.18 -40.99
CA LYS A 46 14.24 -1.76 -42.40
C LYS A 46 14.05 -0.25 -42.53
N LEU A 47 13.06 0.33 -41.86
CA LEU A 47 12.78 1.76 -41.88
C LEU A 47 14.00 2.57 -41.40
N THR A 48 14.57 2.17 -40.27
CA THR A 48 15.66 2.92 -39.61
C THR A 48 17.05 2.59 -40.17
N SER A 49 17.18 1.64 -41.10
CA SER A 49 18.46 1.11 -41.58
C SER A 49 19.40 2.17 -42.17
N SER A 50 18.85 3.22 -42.78
CA SER A 50 19.60 4.33 -43.39
C SER A 50 19.49 5.65 -42.62
N TYR A 51 18.97 5.63 -41.40
CA TYR A 51 18.75 6.85 -40.63
C TYR A 51 20.06 7.49 -40.20
N SER A 52 20.15 8.80 -40.38
CA SER A 52 21.12 9.67 -39.72
C SER A 52 20.61 10.08 -38.32
N LYS A 53 21.45 10.79 -37.56
CA LYS A 53 21.06 11.37 -36.28
C LYS A 53 19.84 12.29 -36.41
N GLU A 54 19.81 13.11 -37.46
CA GLU A 54 18.71 14.03 -37.77
C GLU A 54 17.41 13.30 -38.14
N ASP A 55 17.49 12.11 -38.73
CA ASP A 55 16.31 11.29 -39.04
C ASP A 55 15.70 10.68 -37.77
N TYR A 56 16.53 10.22 -36.83
CA TYR A 56 16.08 9.78 -35.51
C TYR A 56 15.42 10.92 -34.72
N ASP A 57 15.98 12.13 -34.78
CA ASP A 57 15.37 13.29 -34.10
C ASP A 57 13.98 13.61 -34.66
N LYS A 58 13.83 13.68 -35.99
CA LYS A 58 12.51 13.85 -36.64
C LYS A 58 11.55 12.73 -36.27
N PHE A 59 12.05 11.50 -36.21
CA PHE A 59 11.27 10.33 -35.86
C PHE A 59 10.73 10.39 -34.42
N PHE A 60 11.55 10.79 -33.45
CA PHE A 60 11.12 10.99 -32.07
C PHE A 60 10.10 12.12 -31.92
N HIS A 61 10.24 13.23 -32.64
CA HIS A 61 9.23 14.29 -32.67
C HIS A 61 7.89 13.83 -33.29
N GLN A 62 7.92 12.97 -34.31
CA GLN A 62 6.71 12.37 -34.86
C GLN A 62 6.04 11.45 -33.84
N ILE A 63 6.80 10.63 -33.11
CA ILE A 63 6.26 9.80 -32.02
C ILE A 63 5.63 10.66 -30.93
N LEU A 64 6.28 11.75 -30.51
CA LEU A 64 5.71 12.68 -29.53
C LEU A 64 4.36 13.25 -30.02
N LYS A 65 4.26 13.60 -31.30
CA LYS A 65 3.02 14.10 -31.90
C LYS A 65 1.91 13.04 -31.87
N ILE A 66 2.25 11.78 -32.19
CA ILE A 66 1.32 10.65 -32.12
C ILE A 66 0.84 10.44 -30.67
N LEU A 67 1.77 10.39 -29.70
CA LEU A 67 1.45 10.20 -28.28
C LEU A 67 0.52 11.30 -27.75
N LYS A 68 0.67 12.55 -28.20
CA LYS A 68 -0.25 13.65 -27.84
C LYS A 68 -1.66 13.53 -28.44
N THR A 69 -1.85 12.66 -29.42
CA THR A 69 -3.11 12.54 -30.19
C THR A 69 -3.94 11.31 -29.76
N ILE A 70 -3.33 10.33 -29.11
CA ILE A 70 -3.96 9.08 -28.68
C ILE A 70 -4.46 9.16 -27.23
N GLU A 71 -5.43 8.32 -26.87
CA GLU A 71 -5.84 8.15 -25.47
C GLU A 71 -4.74 7.44 -24.67
N CYS A 72 -4.54 7.81 -23.39
CA CYS A 72 -3.48 7.30 -22.52
C CYS A 72 -3.39 5.77 -22.44
N ARG A 73 -4.50 5.05 -22.69
CA ARG A 73 -4.54 3.58 -22.66
C ARG A 73 -3.74 2.91 -23.80
N LEU A 74 -3.38 3.63 -24.85
CA LEU A 74 -2.64 3.11 -26.02
C LEU A 74 -1.16 3.51 -26.02
N GLU A 75 -0.71 4.34 -25.07
CA GLU A 75 0.67 4.84 -25.01
C GLU A 75 1.71 3.71 -24.86
N TRP A 76 1.40 2.69 -24.07
CA TRP A 76 2.28 1.54 -23.86
C TRP A 76 2.46 0.68 -25.11
N GLU A 77 1.45 0.63 -26.00
CA GLU A 77 1.54 -0.12 -27.26
C GLU A 77 2.53 0.53 -28.23
N ILE A 78 2.68 1.86 -28.14
CA ILE A 78 3.49 2.69 -29.03
C ILE A 78 4.90 2.95 -28.51
N ASN A 79 5.15 2.74 -27.21
CA ASN A 79 6.44 2.98 -26.58
C ASN A 79 7.50 1.91 -26.94
N GLN A 80 7.82 1.82 -28.23
CA GLN A 80 8.82 0.92 -28.81
C GLN A 80 10.22 1.55 -28.87
N ILE A 81 10.33 2.85 -28.55
CA ILE A 81 11.57 3.61 -28.63
C ILE A 81 12.76 2.90 -27.96
N PRO A 82 12.62 2.30 -26.75
CA PRO A 82 13.74 1.60 -26.13
C PRO A 82 14.25 0.40 -26.95
N PHE A 83 13.37 -0.32 -27.64
CA PHE A 83 13.75 -1.44 -28.51
C PHE A 83 14.44 -0.96 -29.79
N ILE A 84 13.96 0.14 -30.37
CA ILE A 84 14.59 0.79 -31.54
C ILE A 84 16.01 1.21 -31.20
N LEU A 85 16.18 1.84 -30.04
CA LEU A 85 17.48 2.27 -29.53
C LEU A 85 18.41 1.07 -29.24
N LYS A 86 17.88 -0.04 -28.72
CA LYS A 86 18.63 -1.29 -28.51
C LYS A 86 19.12 -1.92 -29.82
N GLU A 87 18.28 -1.93 -30.86
CA GLU A 87 18.70 -2.38 -32.20
C GLU A 87 19.77 -1.45 -32.77
N LEU A 88 19.59 -0.13 -32.68
CA LEU A 88 20.58 0.85 -33.13
C LEU A 88 21.92 0.66 -32.42
N ALA A 89 21.91 0.45 -31.10
CA ALA A 89 23.12 0.17 -30.33
C ALA A 89 23.88 -1.06 -30.86
N SER A 90 23.15 -2.09 -31.29
CA SER A 90 23.72 -3.33 -31.83
C SER A 90 24.25 -3.17 -33.26
N ARG A 91 23.61 -2.30 -34.07
CA ARG A 91 23.97 -2.07 -35.48
C ARG A 91 25.07 -1.04 -35.64
N ASN A 92 25.02 0.07 -34.90
CA ASN A 92 25.95 1.19 -35.00
C ASN A 92 26.04 1.94 -33.66
N SER A 93 27.00 1.55 -32.82
CA SER A 93 27.19 2.10 -31.48
C SER A 93 27.57 3.59 -31.47
N ASN A 94 28.29 4.09 -32.48
CA ASN A 94 28.63 5.51 -32.59
C ASN A 94 27.39 6.35 -32.93
N LEU A 95 26.56 5.89 -33.86
CA LEU A 95 25.29 6.58 -34.17
C LEU A 95 24.33 6.52 -32.98
N PHE A 96 24.27 5.38 -32.28
CA PHE A 96 23.52 5.24 -31.04
C PHE A 96 23.94 6.29 -30.00
N TYR A 97 25.25 6.45 -29.77
CA TYR A 97 25.82 7.48 -28.90
C TYR A 97 25.33 8.87 -29.28
N GLU A 98 25.45 9.24 -30.56
CA GLU A 98 25.05 10.57 -31.04
C GLU A 98 23.55 10.83 -30.88
N VAL A 99 22.73 9.83 -31.19
CA VAL A 99 21.26 9.92 -31.08
C VAL A 99 20.83 10.10 -29.63
N VAL A 100 21.33 9.27 -28.71
CA VAL A 100 20.95 9.36 -27.29
C VAL A 100 21.45 10.66 -26.69
N ARG A 101 22.70 11.06 -26.96
CA ARG A 101 23.24 12.33 -26.47
C ARG A 101 22.41 13.51 -26.97
N HIS A 102 22.11 13.56 -28.27
CA HIS A 102 21.31 14.63 -28.85
C HIS A 102 19.91 14.68 -28.24
N TYR A 103 19.27 13.51 -28.04
CA TYR A 103 17.97 13.42 -27.40
C TYR A 103 17.98 13.97 -25.95
N LEU A 104 19.00 13.64 -25.16
CA LEU A 104 19.12 14.14 -23.79
C LEU A 104 19.41 15.64 -23.75
N GLU A 105 20.18 16.18 -24.70
CA GLU A 105 20.40 17.63 -24.88
C GLU A 105 19.08 18.39 -25.13
N GLN A 106 18.05 17.73 -25.68
CA GLN A 106 16.71 18.30 -25.87
C GLN A 106 15.80 18.15 -24.64
N GLY A 107 16.29 17.63 -23.53
CA GLY A 107 15.57 17.64 -22.26
C GLY A 107 14.76 16.38 -21.91
N ASP A 108 15.05 15.24 -22.55
CA ASP A 108 14.35 13.96 -22.29
C ASP A 108 12.81 14.06 -22.46
N TYR A 109 12.37 14.75 -23.51
CA TYR A 109 10.97 15.15 -23.73
C TYR A 109 9.98 14.00 -23.98
N LEU A 110 10.46 12.78 -24.24
CA LEU A 110 9.65 11.56 -24.39
C LEU A 110 9.67 10.69 -23.13
N GLU A 111 10.44 11.07 -22.10
CA GLU A 111 10.69 10.27 -20.90
C GLU A 111 11.04 8.80 -21.23
N ILE A 112 11.97 8.62 -22.19
CA ILE A 112 12.37 7.30 -22.68
C ILE A 112 12.79 6.41 -21.50
N ASN A 113 12.45 5.11 -21.59
CA ASN A 113 12.81 4.15 -20.56
C ASN A 113 14.34 3.93 -20.46
N HIS A 114 14.97 4.77 -19.66
CA HIS A 114 16.36 4.72 -19.22
C HIS A 114 16.84 3.33 -18.77
N TRP A 115 15.98 2.52 -18.10
CA TRP A 115 16.33 1.17 -17.64
C TRP A 115 16.71 0.23 -18.78
N VAL A 116 16.18 0.45 -19.98
CA VAL A 116 16.53 -0.32 -21.18
C VAL A 116 17.71 0.30 -21.93
N VAL A 117 17.81 1.63 -21.99
CA VAL A 117 18.83 2.32 -22.80
C VAL A 117 20.20 2.29 -22.13
N VAL A 118 20.28 2.49 -20.82
CA VAL A 118 21.55 2.61 -20.08
C VAL A 118 22.40 1.33 -20.11
N PRO A 119 21.84 0.11 -19.93
CA PRO A 119 22.61 -1.12 -20.10
C PRO A 119 23.26 -1.24 -21.49
N ASN A 120 22.57 -0.78 -22.53
CA ASN A 120 23.08 -0.80 -23.89
C ASN A 120 24.19 0.24 -24.10
N LEU A 121 24.12 1.41 -23.46
CA LEU A 121 25.23 2.37 -23.46
C LEU A 121 26.47 1.78 -22.80
N LEU A 122 26.30 1.14 -21.64
CA LEU A 122 27.40 0.50 -20.91
C LEU A 122 28.05 -0.61 -21.72
N SER A 123 27.25 -1.52 -22.29
CA SER A 123 27.77 -2.68 -23.04
C SER A 123 28.43 -2.32 -24.37
N THR A 124 27.98 -1.25 -25.05
CA THR A 124 28.48 -0.89 -26.38
C THR A 124 29.58 0.17 -26.38
N LEU A 125 29.62 1.06 -25.38
CA LEU A 125 30.54 2.21 -25.33
C LEU A 125 31.55 2.14 -24.18
N GLY A 126 31.32 1.27 -23.19
CA GLY A 126 32.07 1.22 -21.94
C GLY A 126 31.65 2.31 -20.95
N THR A 127 32.08 2.13 -19.70
CA THR A 127 31.63 2.91 -18.53
C THR A 127 31.91 4.41 -18.64
N ALA A 128 33.10 4.82 -19.08
CA ALA A 128 33.49 6.23 -19.18
C ALA A 128 32.69 7.00 -20.23
N ARG A 129 32.50 6.41 -21.43
CA ARG A 129 31.72 7.06 -22.50
C ARG A 129 30.24 7.08 -22.18
N ALA A 130 29.70 5.98 -21.65
CA ALA A 130 28.32 5.92 -21.20
C ALA A 130 28.03 7.00 -20.15
N PHE A 131 28.90 7.16 -19.15
CA PHE A 131 28.75 8.23 -18.14
C PHE A 131 28.78 9.63 -18.77
N SER A 132 29.69 9.88 -19.71
CA SER A 132 29.76 11.17 -20.41
C SER A 132 28.48 11.49 -21.19
N VAL A 133 27.84 10.51 -21.85
CA VAL A 133 26.55 10.72 -22.54
C VAL A 133 25.49 11.23 -21.56
N LEU A 134 25.41 10.61 -20.39
CA LEU A 134 24.35 10.88 -19.41
C LEU A 134 24.61 12.13 -18.59
N ASN A 135 25.88 12.41 -18.25
CA ASN A 135 26.21 13.45 -17.28
C ASN A 135 26.55 14.81 -17.90
N THR A 136 27.02 14.84 -19.15
CA THR A 136 27.46 16.07 -19.83
C THR A 136 26.32 17.07 -20.13
N PRO A 137 25.18 16.65 -20.71
CA PRO A 137 24.10 17.60 -20.99
C PRO A 137 23.32 17.95 -19.72
N GLU A 138 22.72 19.15 -19.65
CA GLU A 138 21.79 19.53 -18.58
C GLU A 138 20.35 19.29 -19.00
N TYR A 139 19.62 18.47 -18.24
CA TYR A 139 18.24 18.13 -18.55
C TYR A 139 17.44 17.75 -17.29
N PRO A 140 16.10 17.94 -17.28
CA PRO A 140 15.30 17.88 -16.05
C PRO A 140 15.33 16.52 -15.31
N SER A 141 15.48 15.42 -16.04
CA SER A 141 15.43 14.05 -15.53
C SER A 141 16.81 13.40 -15.34
N LYS A 142 17.91 14.17 -15.41
CA LYS A 142 19.31 13.65 -15.33
C LYS A 142 19.50 12.62 -14.23
N ASN A 143 19.06 12.94 -13.02
CA ASN A 143 19.27 12.06 -11.86
C ASN A 143 18.60 10.69 -12.03
N LYS A 144 17.46 10.60 -12.72
CA LYS A 144 16.79 9.34 -13.05
C LYS A 144 17.71 8.45 -13.91
N TRP A 145 18.33 9.03 -14.93
CA TRP A 145 19.29 8.33 -15.80
C TRP A 145 20.57 7.94 -15.06
N LEU A 146 21.08 8.80 -14.17
CA LEU A 146 22.24 8.48 -13.33
C LEU A 146 21.96 7.35 -12.34
N PHE A 147 20.78 7.30 -11.73
CA PHE A 147 20.40 6.15 -10.90
C PHE A 147 20.42 4.85 -11.73
N SER A 148 19.92 4.87 -12.96
CA SER A 148 19.98 3.69 -13.84
C SER A 148 21.41 3.34 -14.26
N TYR A 149 22.30 4.32 -14.42
CA TYR A 149 23.73 4.08 -14.64
C TYR A 149 24.34 3.33 -13.47
N TYR A 150 24.18 3.85 -12.26
CA TYR A 150 24.69 3.19 -11.06
C TYR A 150 24.01 1.86 -10.78
N GLN A 151 22.75 1.66 -11.17
CA GLN A 151 22.09 0.35 -11.11
C GLN A 151 22.76 -0.69 -12.00
N HIS A 152 23.18 -0.30 -13.22
CA HIS A 152 23.73 -1.23 -14.22
C HIS A 152 25.25 -1.26 -14.31
N LEU A 153 25.95 -0.37 -13.59
CA LEU A 153 27.42 -0.35 -13.54
C LEU A 153 27.97 -1.71 -13.07
N PRO A 154 28.82 -2.40 -13.85
CA PRO A 154 29.39 -3.69 -13.44
C PRO A 154 30.20 -3.56 -12.15
N ILE A 155 30.14 -4.58 -11.29
CA ILE A 155 30.80 -4.56 -9.98
C ILE A 155 32.32 -4.30 -10.09
N ASP A 156 32.97 -4.90 -11.09
CA ASP A 156 34.41 -4.78 -11.33
C ASP A 156 34.83 -3.37 -11.78
N ASP A 157 33.88 -2.57 -12.27
CA ASP A 157 34.13 -1.21 -12.75
C ASP A 157 33.88 -0.13 -11.68
N ILE A 158 33.28 -0.48 -10.54
CA ILE A 158 32.92 0.48 -9.49
C ILE A 158 34.18 1.03 -8.81
N GLN A 159 34.31 2.35 -8.78
CA GLN A 159 35.36 3.07 -8.07
C GLN A 159 34.82 3.88 -6.89
N LEU A 160 35.69 4.33 -5.98
CA LEU A 160 35.30 5.13 -4.81
C LEU A 160 34.56 6.43 -5.18
N LYS A 161 34.89 7.03 -6.32
CA LYS A 161 34.18 8.21 -6.86
C LYS A 161 32.72 7.90 -7.20
N ASP A 162 32.42 6.68 -7.64
CA ASP A 162 31.07 6.26 -8.03
C ASP A 162 30.21 6.02 -6.78
N ILE A 163 30.82 5.48 -5.72
CA ILE A 163 30.19 5.38 -4.39
C ILE A 163 29.84 6.78 -3.87
N SER A 164 30.80 7.70 -3.90
CA SER A 164 30.60 9.09 -3.44
C SER A 164 29.49 9.78 -4.23
N ALA A 165 29.53 9.67 -5.57
CA ALA A 165 28.51 10.25 -6.42
C ALA A 165 27.12 9.63 -6.21
N LEU A 166 27.03 8.34 -5.89
CA LEU A 166 25.76 7.70 -5.58
C LEU A 166 25.20 8.18 -4.23
N TYR A 167 26.05 8.44 -3.22
CA TYR A 167 25.63 9.11 -1.99
C TYR A 167 25.01 10.48 -2.29
N ASP A 168 25.74 11.32 -3.03
CA ASP A 168 25.26 12.67 -3.42
C ASP A 168 23.93 12.57 -4.19
N LEU A 169 23.80 11.58 -5.07
CA LEU A 169 22.58 11.36 -5.83
C LEU A 169 21.38 11.02 -4.92
N TYR A 170 21.56 10.16 -3.92
CA TYR A 170 20.52 9.89 -2.92
C TYR A 170 20.26 11.08 -1.98
N GLU A 171 21.22 11.95 -1.78
CA GLU A 171 21.11 13.13 -0.91
C GLU A 171 20.33 14.28 -1.58
N GLU A 172 20.56 14.49 -2.88
CA GLU A 172 20.09 15.69 -3.58
C GLU A 172 18.87 15.44 -4.47
N SER A 173 18.69 14.22 -5.00
CA SER A 173 17.66 13.94 -6.00
C SER A 173 16.23 14.07 -5.47
N LYS A 174 15.28 14.43 -6.33
CA LYS A 174 13.85 14.41 -5.99
C LYS A 174 13.35 12.96 -5.89
N TYR A 175 12.38 12.70 -5.00
CA TYR A 175 11.85 11.35 -4.76
C TYR A 175 11.35 10.66 -6.04
N LYS A 176 10.74 11.42 -6.96
CA LYS A 176 10.22 10.89 -8.24
C LYS A 176 11.28 10.27 -9.16
N TYR A 177 12.57 10.48 -8.86
CA TYR A 177 13.69 9.89 -9.59
C TYR A 177 14.29 8.67 -8.88
N PHE A 178 13.86 8.38 -7.64
CA PHE A 178 14.33 7.21 -6.92
C PHE A 178 13.83 5.95 -7.60
N ILE A 179 14.68 4.94 -7.62
CA ILE A 179 14.35 3.62 -8.14
C ILE A 179 13.79 2.80 -6.98
N GLY A 180 12.67 2.10 -7.23
CA GLY A 180 11.98 1.28 -6.22
C GLY A 180 12.71 -0.03 -5.88
N ASP A 181 13.59 -0.47 -6.77
CA ASP A 181 14.46 -1.62 -6.57
C ASP A 181 15.83 -1.16 -6.08
N ILE A 182 16.18 -1.56 -4.84
CA ILE A 182 17.47 -1.28 -4.23
C ILE A 182 18.37 -2.52 -4.09
N ASP A 183 18.03 -3.65 -4.72
CA ASP A 183 18.89 -4.86 -4.72
C ASP A 183 20.28 -4.56 -5.31
N TYR A 184 20.33 -3.66 -6.29
CA TYR A 184 21.59 -3.25 -6.90
C TYR A 184 22.56 -2.60 -5.91
N LEU A 185 22.10 -2.09 -4.76
CA LEU A 185 22.97 -1.51 -3.74
C LEU A 185 23.89 -2.56 -3.10
N LEU A 186 23.54 -3.85 -3.16
CA LEU A 186 24.36 -4.94 -2.60
C LEU A 186 25.74 -5.05 -3.24
N LYS A 187 25.89 -4.67 -4.51
CA LYS A 187 27.21 -4.65 -5.17
C LYS A 187 28.11 -3.57 -4.56
N TYR A 188 27.54 -2.43 -4.15
CA TYR A 188 28.27 -1.36 -3.48
C TYR A 188 28.59 -1.73 -2.02
N GLU A 189 27.67 -2.41 -1.32
CA GLU A 189 27.93 -2.97 0.03
C GLU A 189 29.08 -3.99 0.06
N SER A 190 29.29 -4.72 -1.05
CA SER A 190 30.39 -5.66 -1.17
C SER A 190 31.76 -4.96 -1.23
N ILE A 191 31.80 -3.70 -1.69
CA ILE A 191 33.01 -2.89 -1.85
C ILE A 191 33.22 -2.02 -0.60
N GLN A 192 32.17 -1.36 -0.12
CA GLN A 192 32.19 -0.52 1.09
C GLN A 192 31.12 -1.01 2.08
N LYS A 193 31.58 -1.65 3.16
CA LYS A 193 30.69 -2.12 4.23
C LYS A 193 29.96 -0.96 4.89
N GLY A 194 28.65 -1.14 5.09
CA GLY A 194 27.77 -0.12 5.65
C GLY A 194 27.10 0.78 4.62
N PHE A 195 27.49 0.71 3.35
CA PHE A 195 26.91 1.54 2.28
C PHE A 195 25.38 1.45 2.22
N VAL A 196 24.81 0.23 2.24
CA VAL A 196 23.34 0.05 2.21
C VAL A 196 22.69 0.66 3.45
N THR A 197 23.33 0.54 4.63
CA THR A 197 22.81 1.16 5.85
C THR A 197 22.72 2.67 5.67
N ASP A 198 23.79 3.29 5.20
CA ASP A 198 23.88 4.74 5.09
C ASP A 198 22.85 5.26 4.07
N ILE A 199 22.67 4.58 2.94
CA ILE A 199 21.62 4.91 1.97
C ILE A 199 20.22 4.80 2.61
N VAL A 200 19.94 3.74 3.36
CA VAL A 200 18.65 3.58 4.07
C VAL A 200 18.44 4.72 5.08
N GLN A 201 19.48 5.11 5.82
CA GLN A 201 19.43 6.26 6.74
C GLN A 201 19.16 7.58 6.01
N ILE A 202 19.78 7.79 4.84
CA ILE A 202 19.50 8.95 3.99
C ILE A 202 18.03 8.94 3.59
N ILE A 203 17.52 7.83 3.07
CA ILE A 203 16.12 7.69 2.64
C ILE A 203 15.17 7.98 3.81
N ILE A 204 15.39 7.37 4.99
CA ILE A 204 14.55 7.59 6.18
C ILE A 204 14.57 9.06 6.61
N ARG A 205 15.76 9.66 6.72
CA ARG A 205 15.89 11.08 7.10
C ARG A 205 15.13 11.98 6.12
N ARG A 206 15.21 11.71 4.83
CA ARG A 206 14.46 12.47 3.81
C ARG A 206 12.96 12.19 3.86
N ALA A 207 12.56 10.95 4.18
CA ALA A 207 11.17 10.54 4.37
C ALA A 207 10.49 11.21 5.58
N ARG A 208 11.26 11.67 6.57
CA ARG A 208 10.72 12.50 7.67
C ARG A 208 10.21 13.86 7.19
N VAL A 209 10.71 14.39 6.08
CA VAL A 209 10.24 15.64 5.47
C VAL A 209 9.21 15.38 4.37
N PHE A 210 9.48 14.40 3.49
CA PHE A 210 8.60 14.01 2.38
C PHE A 210 8.42 12.49 2.37
N PRO A 211 7.29 11.95 2.89
CA PRO A 211 7.09 10.50 3.06
C PRO A 211 7.33 9.67 1.79
N GLU A 212 7.14 10.24 0.60
CA GLU A 212 7.30 9.58 -0.69
C GLU A 212 8.70 9.01 -0.93
N PHE A 213 9.73 9.53 -0.26
CA PHE A 213 11.08 8.94 -0.32
C PHE A 213 11.11 7.49 0.19
N ALA A 214 10.25 7.14 1.16
CA ALA A 214 10.24 5.79 1.71
C ALA A 214 9.76 4.73 0.70
N HIS A 215 9.14 5.11 -0.43
CA HIS A 215 8.76 4.16 -1.49
C HIS A 215 9.93 3.29 -1.97
N SER A 216 11.15 3.82 -2.00
CA SER A 216 12.33 3.03 -2.41
C SER A 216 12.74 1.96 -1.40
N LEU A 217 12.21 2.00 -0.18
CA LEU A 217 12.45 0.97 0.85
C LEU A 217 11.52 -0.23 0.69
N PHE A 218 10.54 -0.17 -0.23
CA PHE A 218 9.57 -1.24 -0.43
C PHE A 218 10.24 -2.60 -0.68
N SER A 219 11.28 -2.64 -1.51
CA SER A 219 11.97 -3.89 -1.85
C SER A 219 12.58 -4.55 -0.61
N MET A 220 12.99 -3.80 0.42
CA MET A 220 13.52 -4.36 1.68
C MET A 220 12.55 -5.31 2.39
N PHE A 221 11.26 -5.14 2.16
CA PHE A 221 10.20 -5.89 2.83
C PHE A 221 9.50 -6.86 1.86
N GLN A 222 10.03 -7.04 0.64
CA GLN A 222 9.53 -7.99 -0.33
C GLN A 222 10.34 -9.30 -0.27
N PRO A 223 9.72 -10.44 0.08
CA PRO A 223 10.43 -11.73 0.24
C PRO A 223 11.17 -12.23 -1.01
N SER A 224 10.77 -11.77 -2.19
CA SER A 224 11.38 -12.17 -3.46
C SER A 224 12.73 -11.50 -3.73
N THR A 225 13.02 -10.36 -3.09
CA THR A 225 14.16 -9.51 -3.39
C THR A 225 15.45 -10.03 -2.75
N GLU A 226 16.58 -9.81 -3.42
CA GLU A 226 17.88 -10.19 -2.89
C GLU A 226 18.25 -9.34 -1.68
N ILE A 227 17.85 -8.07 -1.66
CA ILE A 227 18.07 -7.23 -0.49
C ILE A 227 17.31 -7.82 0.69
N ASN A 228 16.03 -8.23 0.62
CA ASN A 228 15.36 -8.86 1.75
C ASN A 228 16.06 -10.16 2.22
N LYS A 229 16.48 -11.02 1.29
CA LYS A 229 17.20 -12.28 1.60
C LYS A 229 18.57 -12.05 2.23
N THR A 230 19.26 -11.02 1.78
CA THR A 230 20.61 -10.64 2.23
C THR A 230 20.56 -9.74 3.46
N LEU A 231 19.44 -9.01 3.64
CA LEU A 231 19.04 -8.28 4.84
C LEU A 231 18.52 -9.29 5.87
N ASN A 232 19.42 -10.15 6.31
CA ASN A 232 19.53 -10.41 7.73
C ASN A 232 19.96 -9.10 8.44
N LEU A 233 19.11 -8.06 8.41
CA LEU A 233 19.20 -6.91 9.32
C LEU A 233 19.15 -7.37 10.78
N VAL A 234 18.60 -8.57 10.98
CA VAL A 234 18.64 -9.38 12.19
C VAL A 234 20.06 -9.81 12.60
N SER A 235 21.01 -9.91 11.67
CA SER A 235 22.41 -10.29 11.94
C SER A 235 23.40 -9.12 12.00
N LEU A 236 23.01 -7.91 11.59
CA LEU A 236 23.89 -6.72 11.55
C LEU A 236 23.74 -5.77 12.75
N GLY A 237 22.93 -6.13 13.75
CA GLY A 237 22.79 -5.35 15.00
C GLY A 237 22.15 -3.97 14.83
N LYS A 238 21.44 -3.73 13.72
CA LYS A 238 20.79 -2.44 13.40
C LYS A 238 19.27 -2.56 13.35
N PHE A 239 18.67 -3.26 14.32
CA PHE A 239 17.21 -3.45 14.41
C PHE A 239 16.43 -2.13 14.41
N ASN A 240 16.92 -1.11 15.12
CA ASN A 240 16.30 0.22 15.13
C ASN A 240 16.13 0.81 13.72
N LEU A 241 17.07 0.55 12.81
CA LEU A 241 16.97 1.05 11.43
C LEU A 241 15.88 0.35 10.64
N LEU A 242 15.68 -0.96 10.87
CA LEU A 242 14.60 -1.74 10.26
C LEU A 242 13.23 -1.24 10.74
N GLU A 243 13.11 -0.97 12.04
CA GLU A 243 11.90 -0.38 12.65
C GLU A 243 11.59 0.99 12.05
N GLU A 244 12.58 1.88 11.97
CA GLU A 244 12.43 3.20 11.36
C GLU A 244 12.07 3.11 9.87
N ALA A 245 12.68 2.19 9.12
CA ALA A 245 12.36 1.94 7.72
C ALA A 245 10.90 1.45 7.56
N TYR A 246 10.47 0.54 8.44
CA TYR A 246 9.11 -0.02 8.41
C TYR A 246 8.08 1.08 8.68
N ILE A 247 8.29 1.89 9.72
CA ILE A 247 7.43 3.04 10.03
C ILE A 247 7.41 4.05 8.88
N ALA A 248 8.58 4.41 8.33
CA ALA A 248 8.67 5.34 7.22
C ALA A 248 7.90 4.86 5.99
N LEU A 249 7.96 3.56 5.69
CA LEU A 249 7.23 2.96 4.57
C LEU A 249 5.71 2.88 4.83
N ASP A 250 5.28 2.53 6.05
CA ASP A 250 3.87 2.49 6.46
C ASP A 250 3.18 3.87 6.28
N ARG A 251 3.92 4.97 6.53
CA ARG A 251 3.41 6.34 6.36
C ARG A 251 2.95 6.67 4.95
N VAL A 252 3.46 5.98 3.93
CA VAL A 252 3.12 6.30 2.54
C VAL A 252 1.84 5.60 2.05
N LYS A 253 1.07 5.00 2.97
CA LYS A 253 -0.30 4.47 2.77
C LYS A 253 -0.45 3.58 1.52
N GLN A 254 0.56 2.81 1.13
CA GLN A 254 0.35 1.80 0.10
C GLN A 254 -0.40 0.63 0.73
N HIS A 255 -1.65 0.43 0.32
CA HIS A 255 -2.61 -0.55 0.86
C HIS A 255 -2.17 -2.03 0.80
N PHE A 256 -0.95 -2.33 0.35
CA PHE A 256 -0.47 -3.69 0.08
C PHE A 256 0.85 -4.03 0.79
N ILE A 257 1.48 -3.10 1.51
CA ILE A 257 2.71 -3.39 2.25
C ILE A 257 2.38 -4.30 3.43
N ASP A 258 3.02 -5.47 3.45
CA ASP A 258 2.95 -6.41 4.58
C ASP A 258 1.51 -6.71 5.03
N TYR A 259 0.60 -6.89 4.06
CA TYR A 259 -0.82 -7.10 4.34
C TYR A 259 -1.06 -8.26 5.33
N ASN A 260 -0.29 -9.34 5.24
CA ASN A 260 -0.40 -10.50 6.15
C ASN A 260 0.46 -10.38 7.42
N GLY A 261 1.11 -9.24 7.64
CA GLY A 261 1.93 -8.96 8.82
C GLY A 261 3.14 -9.86 9.02
N LYS A 262 3.62 -10.58 7.99
CA LYS A 262 4.79 -11.47 8.12
C LYS A 262 6.05 -10.69 8.51
N THR A 263 6.26 -9.53 7.91
CA THR A 263 7.41 -8.67 8.21
C THR A 263 7.28 -8.11 9.61
N LEU A 264 6.10 -7.58 9.96
CA LEU A 264 5.84 -7.09 11.31
C LEU A 264 6.09 -8.18 12.35
N SER A 265 5.65 -9.42 12.09
CA SER A 265 5.91 -10.57 12.97
C SER A 265 7.41 -10.81 13.17
N ILE A 266 8.22 -10.73 12.11
CA ILE A 266 9.69 -10.88 12.21
C ILE A 266 10.30 -9.76 13.05
N ILE A 267 9.82 -8.52 12.90
CA ILE A 267 10.29 -7.40 13.72
C ILE A 267 9.93 -7.66 15.19
N LEU A 268 8.71 -8.11 15.47
CA LEU A 268 8.25 -8.42 16.84
C LEU A 268 8.97 -9.61 17.47
N ASP A 269 9.46 -10.58 16.69
CA ASP A 269 10.30 -11.66 17.20
C ASP A 269 11.65 -11.15 17.76
N ASN A 270 12.10 -9.98 17.31
CA ASN A 270 13.35 -9.36 17.73
C ASN A 270 13.15 -8.24 18.77
N ASP A 271 12.16 -7.37 18.56
CA ASP A 271 11.74 -6.35 19.52
C ASP A 271 10.20 -6.36 19.68
N PRO A 272 9.67 -7.08 20.68
CA PRO A 272 8.23 -7.06 21.00
C PRO A 272 7.70 -5.67 21.36
N THR A 273 8.56 -4.74 21.81
CA THR A 273 8.18 -3.36 22.14
C THR A 273 7.99 -2.49 20.91
N PHE A 274 8.40 -2.97 19.72
CA PHE A 274 8.19 -2.24 18.47
C PHE A 274 6.71 -1.98 18.16
N ILE A 275 5.80 -2.87 18.60
CA ILE A 275 4.36 -2.63 18.45
C ILE A 275 3.94 -1.30 19.08
N ASP A 276 4.63 -0.89 20.15
CA ASP A 276 4.35 0.35 20.86
C ASP A 276 4.69 1.55 19.99
N LYS A 277 5.95 1.60 19.52
CA LYS A 277 6.46 2.65 18.61
C LYS A 277 5.62 2.74 17.34
N TYR A 278 5.26 1.59 16.77
CA TYR A 278 4.47 1.51 15.55
C TYR A 278 3.06 2.12 15.73
N LEU A 279 2.37 1.77 16.81
CA LEU A 279 1.04 2.32 17.09
C LEU A 279 1.07 3.78 17.50
N GLU A 280 2.03 4.19 18.34
CA GLU A 280 2.24 5.60 18.69
C GLU A 280 2.46 6.47 17.45
N ASP A 281 3.25 6.00 16.48
CA ASP A 281 3.44 6.71 15.23
C ASP A 281 2.13 6.83 14.44
N LYS A 282 1.34 5.74 14.36
CA LYS A 282 0.03 5.77 13.70
C LYS A 282 -0.89 6.82 14.35
N PHE A 283 -1.04 6.75 15.66
CA PHE A 283 -1.93 7.63 16.41
C PHE A 283 -1.50 9.10 16.42
N THR A 284 -0.21 9.39 16.25
CA THR A 284 0.29 10.78 16.17
C THR A 284 -0.05 11.44 14.82
N ARG A 285 -0.16 10.64 13.74
CA ARG A 285 -0.40 11.14 12.38
C ARG A 285 -1.85 11.46 12.11
N GLU A 286 -2.75 10.70 12.72
CA GLU A 286 -4.17 10.74 12.39
C GLU A 286 -5.01 11.21 13.57
N VAL A 287 -5.84 12.21 13.30
CA VAL A 287 -6.76 12.83 14.27
C VAL A 287 -7.75 11.81 14.83
N CYS A 288 -8.10 10.81 14.02
CA CYS A 288 -8.90 9.65 14.38
C CYS A 288 -8.56 8.51 13.42
N LEU A 289 -8.08 7.38 13.95
CA LEU A 289 -7.89 6.16 13.16
C LEU A 289 -9.15 5.32 13.21
N MET A 290 -9.68 4.92 12.06
CA MET A 290 -10.76 3.96 11.99
C MET A 290 -10.26 2.60 11.53
N HIS A 291 -11.04 1.56 11.79
CA HIS A 291 -10.67 0.21 11.35
C HIS A 291 -10.50 0.11 9.82
N CYS A 292 -11.21 0.94 9.05
CA CYS A 292 -11.15 0.99 7.59
C CYS A 292 -9.93 1.75 7.04
N ASP A 293 -9.20 2.48 7.88
CA ASP A 293 -7.96 3.16 7.50
C ASP A 293 -6.76 2.19 7.47
N ASP A 294 -6.91 1.01 8.05
CA ASP A 294 -5.87 -0.02 8.13
C ASP A 294 -6.39 -1.38 7.66
N ASN A 295 -6.06 -1.70 6.40
CA ASN A 295 -6.45 -2.95 5.77
C ASN A 295 -5.55 -4.13 6.16
N ARG A 296 -4.60 -3.99 7.10
CA ARG A 296 -3.70 -5.09 7.45
C ARG A 296 -4.45 -6.23 8.13
N ASP A 297 -4.12 -7.45 7.73
CA ASP A 297 -4.51 -8.66 8.43
C ASP A 297 -3.65 -8.85 9.69
N TYR A 298 -4.21 -8.53 10.85
CA TYR A 298 -3.58 -8.74 12.15
C TYR A 298 -3.71 -10.17 12.69
N SER A 299 -4.20 -11.13 11.89
CA SER A 299 -4.35 -12.55 12.31
C SER A 299 -3.03 -13.17 12.73
N PHE A 300 -1.92 -12.71 12.15
CA PHE A 300 -0.58 -13.17 12.51
C PHE A 300 -0.29 -12.99 14.01
N ILE A 301 -0.79 -11.93 14.66
CA ILE A 301 -0.56 -11.70 16.10
C ILE A 301 -1.14 -12.87 16.91
N TRP A 302 -2.37 -13.28 16.58
CA TRP A 302 -3.03 -14.40 17.25
C TRP A 302 -2.33 -15.73 16.97
N LEU A 303 -1.64 -15.88 15.85
CA LEU A 303 -0.88 -17.09 15.54
C LEU A 303 0.43 -17.21 16.35
N ARG A 304 0.94 -16.11 16.90
CA ARG A 304 2.16 -16.12 17.71
C ARG A 304 1.98 -16.86 19.05
N ASN A 305 3.11 -17.24 19.64
CA ASN A 305 3.17 -17.85 20.97
C ASN A 305 3.02 -16.80 22.08
N ASP A 306 3.56 -15.60 21.88
CA ASP A 306 3.54 -14.44 22.79
C ASP A 306 2.33 -13.52 22.54
N TYR A 307 1.27 -14.00 21.86
CA TYR A 307 0.10 -13.20 21.48
C TYR A 307 -0.53 -12.45 22.65
N MET A 308 -0.49 -13.03 23.86
CA MET A 308 -1.02 -12.39 25.07
C MET A 308 -0.27 -11.10 25.41
N ASP A 309 1.06 -11.13 25.33
CA ASP A 309 1.91 -9.99 25.68
C ASP A 309 1.81 -8.89 24.60
N ILE A 310 1.81 -9.29 23.32
CA ILE A 310 1.64 -8.36 22.21
C ILE A 310 0.26 -7.69 22.26
N MET A 311 -0.81 -8.47 22.46
CA MET A 311 -2.15 -7.90 22.54
C MET A 311 -2.33 -7.03 23.78
N GLN A 312 -1.70 -7.37 24.91
CA GLN A 312 -1.72 -6.50 26.09
C GLN A 312 -1.15 -5.12 25.78
N ARG A 313 -0.04 -5.05 25.03
CA ARG A 313 0.55 -3.78 24.56
C ARG A 313 -0.39 -3.02 23.64
N VAL A 314 -0.91 -3.69 22.62
CA VAL A 314 -1.90 -3.12 21.68
C VAL A 314 -3.08 -2.52 22.45
N THR A 315 -3.73 -3.31 23.31
CA THR A 315 -4.90 -2.86 24.06
C THR A 315 -4.57 -1.67 24.96
N SER A 316 -3.40 -1.65 25.59
CA SER A 316 -2.99 -0.55 26.46
C SER A 316 -2.84 0.76 25.69
N ILE A 317 -2.12 0.75 24.56
CA ILE A 317 -1.88 1.95 23.75
C ILE A 317 -3.16 2.46 23.11
N VAL A 318 -3.98 1.55 22.55
CA VAL A 318 -5.25 1.94 21.94
C VAL A 318 -6.19 2.51 22.98
N PHE A 319 -6.26 1.91 24.19
CA PHE A 319 -7.07 2.43 25.28
C PHE A 319 -6.61 3.82 25.76
N GLU A 320 -5.31 4.01 25.95
CA GLU A 320 -4.73 5.30 26.35
C GLU A 320 -5.04 6.39 25.31
N ASN A 321 -4.92 6.06 24.03
CA ASN A 321 -5.25 6.99 22.96
C ASN A 321 -6.74 7.39 22.95
N VAL A 322 -7.64 6.41 23.08
CA VAL A 322 -9.09 6.64 23.14
C VAL A 322 -9.45 7.54 24.33
N ARG A 323 -8.87 7.26 25.50
CA ARG A 323 -9.09 8.02 26.73
C ARG A 323 -8.63 9.46 26.60
N ASP A 324 -7.42 9.68 26.08
CA ASP A 324 -6.82 11.01 26.05
C ASP A 324 -7.48 11.90 24.98
N ASN A 325 -7.86 11.31 23.83
CA ASN A 325 -8.48 12.06 22.73
C ASN A 325 -9.99 12.27 22.85
N HIS A 326 -10.67 11.62 23.82
CA HIS A 326 -12.14 11.68 24.01
C HIS A 326 -12.94 11.38 22.73
N ARG A 327 -12.37 10.59 21.81
CA ARG A 327 -12.95 10.29 20.50
C ARG A 327 -13.24 8.81 20.37
N TYR A 328 -14.33 8.52 19.67
CA TYR A 328 -14.67 7.18 19.26
C TYR A 328 -13.72 6.75 18.13
N CYS A 329 -12.81 5.83 18.44
CA CYS A 329 -11.81 5.26 17.55
C CYS A 329 -12.03 3.74 17.58
N ASP A 330 -12.61 3.20 16.51
CA ASP A 330 -12.88 1.77 16.37
C ASP A 330 -11.66 1.01 15.82
N TYR A 331 -10.49 1.64 15.75
CA TYR A 331 -9.24 1.03 15.29
C TYR A 331 -8.89 -0.27 16.03
N TYR A 332 -9.31 -0.43 17.30
CA TYR A 332 -9.13 -1.68 18.03
C TYR A 332 -9.79 -2.88 17.32
N GLU A 333 -10.85 -2.65 16.55
CA GLU A 333 -11.53 -3.68 15.76
C GLU A 333 -10.65 -4.24 14.63
N SER A 334 -9.65 -3.51 14.13
CA SER A 334 -8.72 -4.01 13.12
C SER A 334 -7.99 -5.28 13.57
N PHE A 335 -7.75 -5.43 14.87
CA PHE A 335 -7.10 -6.62 15.45
C PHE A 335 -8.02 -7.85 15.52
N TYR A 336 -9.32 -7.66 15.30
CA TYR A 336 -10.37 -8.68 15.37
C TYR A 336 -11.22 -8.74 14.09
N ASN A 337 -10.73 -8.14 13.00
CA ASN A 337 -11.51 -7.90 11.78
C ASN A 337 -11.95 -9.22 11.11
N LYS A 338 -13.24 -9.51 11.19
CA LYS A 338 -13.82 -10.76 10.69
C LYS A 338 -13.94 -10.85 9.17
N SER A 339 -13.75 -9.73 8.46
CA SER A 339 -13.72 -9.70 6.99
C SER A 339 -12.48 -10.37 6.41
N VAL A 340 -11.51 -10.72 7.27
CA VAL A 340 -10.28 -11.40 6.88
C VAL A 340 -10.39 -12.88 7.24
N ASN A 341 -10.34 -13.75 6.23
CA ASN A 341 -10.64 -15.19 6.32
C ASN A 341 -10.00 -15.91 7.55
N PRO A 342 -8.69 -15.75 7.85
CA PRO A 342 -8.06 -16.40 9.01
C PRO A 342 -8.66 -16.01 10.37
N GLN A 343 -9.24 -14.81 10.51
CA GLN A 343 -9.82 -14.33 11.77
C GLN A 343 -11.10 -15.08 12.18
N THR A 344 -11.63 -15.93 11.29
CA THR A 344 -12.78 -16.79 11.55
C THR A 344 -12.38 -18.22 11.95
N ASP A 345 -11.09 -18.56 11.94
CA ASP A 345 -10.60 -19.87 12.38
C ASP A 345 -10.82 -20.07 13.89
N ASP A 346 -11.36 -21.24 14.26
CA ASP A 346 -11.64 -21.60 15.67
C ASP A 346 -10.42 -21.43 16.58
N SER A 347 -9.21 -21.71 16.07
CA SER A 347 -7.97 -21.56 16.82
C SER A 347 -7.67 -20.10 17.21
N ILE A 348 -7.90 -19.16 16.28
CA ILE A 348 -7.72 -17.72 16.51
C ILE A 348 -8.86 -17.21 17.40
N LEU A 349 -10.10 -17.59 17.12
CA LEU A 349 -11.27 -17.22 17.94
C LEU A 349 -11.09 -17.64 19.41
N ASN A 350 -10.56 -18.84 19.66
CA ASN A 350 -10.28 -19.32 21.00
C ASN A 350 -9.21 -18.48 21.72
N LYS A 351 -8.12 -18.10 21.03
CA LYS A 351 -7.08 -17.22 21.59
C LYS A 351 -7.61 -15.82 21.89
N GLN A 352 -8.40 -15.25 20.98
CA GLN A 352 -9.08 -13.97 21.20
C GLN A 352 -10.00 -14.02 22.42
N ASN A 353 -10.83 -15.07 22.53
CA ASN A 353 -11.74 -15.24 23.65
C ASN A 353 -10.98 -15.38 24.96
N ASN A 354 -9.92 -16.19 24.98
CA ASN A 354 -9.07 -16.37 26.16
C ASN A 354 -8.44 -15.05 26.62
N TYR A 355 -7.90 -14.26 25.68
CA TYR A 355 -7.34 -12.95 25.98
C TYR A 355 -8.39 -12.01 26.59
N LEU A 356 -9.53 -11.83 25.93
CA LEU A 356 -10.61 -10.94 26.39
C LEU A 356 -11.21 -11.38 27.73
N LEU A 357 -11.38 -12.68 27.95
CA LEU A 357 -11.85 -13.22 29.23
C LEU A 357 -10.88 -12.91 30.37
N LYS A 358 -9.57 -13.05 30.14
CA LYS A 358 -8.55 -12.72 31.13
C LYS A 358 -8.56 -11.22 31.46
N GLU A 359 -8.72 -10.36 30.46
CA GLU A 359 -8.83 -8.91 30.64
C GLU A 359 -10.05 -8.54 31.49
N ILE A 360 -11.20 -9.15 31.23
CA ILE A 360 -12.42 -8.96 32.04
C ILE A 360 -12.19 -9.46 33.48
N GLU A 361 -11.61 -10.65 33.64
CA GLU A 361 -11.35 -11.23 34.96
C GLU A 361 -10.45 -10.32 35.81
N CYS A 362 -9.38 -9.78 35.21
CA CYS A 362 -8.41 -8.95 35.94
C CYS A 362 -8.84 -7.49 36.13
N LYS A 363 -9.70 -6.94 35.26
CA LYS A 363 -10.01 -5.50 35.22
C LYS A 363 -11.51 -5.18 35.27
N SER A 364 -12.35 -6.11 35.71
CA SER A 364 -13.81 -5.93 35.80
C SER A 364 -14.25 -4.73 36.65
N ASP A 365 -13.42 -4.24 37.56
CA ASP A 365 -13.67 -3.05 38.39
C ASP A 365 -13.27 -1.72 37.72
N LYS A 366 -12.64 -1.76 36.53
CA LYS A 366 -12.21 -0.58 35.77
C LYS A 366 -13.27 -0.21 34.75
N ASN A 367 -14.25 0.59 35.18
CA ASN A 367 -15.42 0.97 34.38
C ASN A 367 -15.06 1.49 32.97
N ASP A 368 -14.17 2.49 32.85
CA ASP A 368 -13.79 3.07 31.56
C ASP A 368 -13.11 2.05 30.63
N TYR A 369 -12.30 1.15 31.22
CA TYR A 369 -11.63 0.09 30.47
C TYR A 369 -12.61 -0.99 29.99
N MET A 370 -13.59 -1.35 30.83
CA MET A 370 -14.65 -2.27 30.45
C MET A 370 -15.57 -1.68 29.39
N GLN A 371 -15.87 -0.37 29.44
CA GLN A 371 -16.60 0.31 28.36
C GLN A 371 -15.86 0.20 27.03
N PHE A 372 -14.56 0.49 27.02
CA PHE A 372 -13.70 0.34 25.84
C PHE A 372 -13.66 -1.12 25.34
N LEU A 373 -13.48 -2.10 26.22
CA LEU A 373 -13.41 -3.50 25.81
C LEU A 373 -14.75 -3.99 25.25
N PHE A 374 -15.86 -3.57 25.87
CA PHE A 374 -17.19 -3.99 25.45
C PHE A 374 -17.67 -3.29 24.18
N SER A 375 -17.13 -2.12 23.82
CA SER A 375 -17.43 -1.53 22.50
C SER A 375 -16.95 -2.44 21.37
N LEU A 376 -15.78 -3.08 21.51
CA LEU A 376 -15.38 -4.15 20.58
C LEU A 376 -16.35 -5.35 20.64
N ILE A 377 -16.66 -5.83 21.85
CA ILE A 377 -17.50 -7.03 22.03
C ILE A 377 -18.88 -6.86 21.37
N THR A 378 -19.44 -5.64 21.33
CA THR A 378 -20.75 -5.42 20.70
C THR A 378 -20.80 -5.78 19.22
N SER A 379 -19.67 -5.76 18.50
CA SER A 379 -19.58 -6.17 17.09
C SER A 379 -19.57 -7.69 16.90
N PHE A 380 -19.49 -8.49 17.96
CA PHE A 380 -19.44 -9.95 17.86
C PHE A 380 -20.81 -10.60 17.64
N PRO A 381 -20.87 -11.83 17.08
CA PRO A 381 -22.10 -12.59 17.00
C PRO A 381 -22.74 -12.83 18.37
N LEU A 382 -24.06 -12.91 18.43
CA LEU A 382 -24.85 -12.98 19.67
C LEU A 382 -24.30 -14.01 20.66
N GLN A 383 -24.06 -15.25 20.22
CA GLN A 383 -23.58 -16.32 21.09
C GLN A 383 -22.20 -16.01 21.70
N ARG A 384 -21.30 -15.42 20.91
CA ARG A 384 -19.96 -15.04 21.36
C ARG A 384 -20.01 -13.87 22.35
N LYS A 385 -20.92 -12.89 22.16
CA LYS A 385 -21.13 -11.77 23.10
C LYS A 385 -21.51 -12.27 24.49
N LEU A 386 -22.45 -13.20 24.57
CA LEU A 386 -22.98 -13.71 25.85
C LEU A 386 -21.91 -14.31 26.74
N ILE A 387 -20.85 -14.90 26.17
CA ILE A 387 -19.69 -15.43 26.90
C ILE A 387 -19.07 -14.32 27.78
N PHE A 388 -18.80 -13.15 27.18
CA PHE A 388 -18.13 -12.05 27.87
C PHE A 388 -19.03 -11.33 28.87
N TYR A 389 -20.32 -11.16 28.54
CA TYR A 389 -21.30 -10.63 29.48
C TYR A 389 -21.47 -11.50 30.71
N THR A 390 -21.47 -12.82 30.53
CA THR A 390 -21.49 -13.78 31.64
C THR A 390 -20.26 -13.61 32.52
N ALA A 391 -19.06 -13.60 31.91
CA ALA A 391 -17.80 -13.43 32.64
C ALA A 391 -17.73 -12.11 33.43
N PHE A 392 -18.21 -11.00 32.84
CA PHE A 392 -18.29 -9.72 33.56
C PHE A 392 -19.23 -9.82 34.75
N LEU A 393 -20.44 -10.32 34.55
CA LEU A 393 -21.43 -10.45 35.63
C LEU A 393 -20.94 -11.37 36.74
N GLU A 394 -20.17 -12.41 36.45
CA GLU A 394 -19.57 -13.28 37.48
C GLU A 394 -18.58 -12.53 38.38
N LYS A 395 -17.83 -11.58 37.83
CA LYS A 395 -16.75 -10.86 38.54
C LYS A 395 -17.18 -9.52 39.12
N ASN A 396 -18.10 -8.80 38.47
CA ASN A 396 -18.61 -7.50 38.90
C ASN A 396 -20.15 -7.53 39.02
N LYS A 397 -20.64 -7.24 40.23
CA LYS A 397 -22.07 -7.20 40.59
C LYS A 397 -22.58 -5.77 40.80
N LYS A 398 -21.79 -4.74 40.49
CA LYS A 398 -22.18 -3.34 40.64
C LYS A 398 -23.10 -2.95 39.49
N LEU A 399 -24.32 -2.55 39.84
CA LEU A 399 -25.33 -2.16 38.87
C LEU A 399 -24.89 -1.00 37.97
N ASP A 400 -24.20 0.00 38.52
CA ASP A 400 -23.82 1.18 37.76
C ASP A 400 -22.72 0.87 36.73
N ASP A 401 -21.75 0.02 37.07
CA ASP A 401 -20.75 -0.45 36.10
C ASP A 401 -21.42 -1.24 34.97
N PHE A 402 -22.38 -2.11 35.30
CA PHE A 402 -23.14 -2.86 34.30
C PHE A 402 -23.99 -1.96 33.37
N LYS A 403 -24.64 -0.93 33.91
CA LYS A 403 -25.41 0.04 33.12
C LYS A 403 -24.55 0.80 32.12
N ASN A 404 -23.28 1.00 32.45
CA ASN A 404 -22.34 1.73 31.60
C ASN A 404 -21.78 0.88 30.45
N LEU A 405 -21.91 -0.45 30.49
CA LEU A 405 -21.42 -1.30 29.42
C LEU A 405 -22.15 -1.02 28.08
N PRO A 406 -21.43 -0.96 26.95
CA PRO A 406 -22.04 -0.95 25.62
C PRO A 406 -22.73 -2.28 25.31
N PHE A 407 -24.05 -2.25 25.11
CA PHE A 407 -24.86 -3.42 24.67
C PHE A 407 -25.10 -3.45 23.16
N GLU A 408 -24.86 -2.34 22.48
CA GLU A 408 -25.14 -2.13 21.06
C GLU A 408 -23.91 -1.57 20.36
N SER A 409 -23.68 -2.02 19.13
CA SER A 409 -22.62 -1.46 18.31
C SER A 409 -22.98 -0.03 17.94
N THR A 410 -22.00 0.86 18.03
CA THR A 410 -22.11 2.25 17.58
C THR A 410 -21.86 2.41 16.08
N SER A 411 -21.33 1.39 15.40
CA SER A 411 -21.28 1.33 13.94
C SER A 411 -22.69 1.13 13.37
N ILE A 412 -23.21 2.20 12.75
CA ILE A 412 -24.52 2.20 12.11
C ILE A 412 -24.36 1.66 10.69
N ASP A 413 -24.68 0.39 10.48
CA ASP A 413 -24.91 -0.12 9.13
C ASP A 413 -26.27 0.39 8.64
N PHE A 414 -26.23 1.41 7.78
CA PHE A 414 -27.41 2.07 7.19
C PHE A 414 -28.18 1.21 6.16
N SER A 415 -27.89 -0.10 6.06
CA SER A 415 -28.44 -0.98 5.03
C SER A 415 -29.68 -1.76 5.47
N SER A 416 -29.95 -1.83 6.78
CA SER A 416 -31.03 -2.64 7.36
C SER A 416 -32.20 -1.80 7.85
N SER A 417 -33.43 -2.30 7.62
CA SER A 417 -34.65 -1.69 8.15
C SER A 417 -34.62 -1.62 9.68
N VAL A 418 -35.21 -0.57 10.24
CA VAL A 418 -35.25 -0.27 11.69
C VAL A 418 -35.89 -1.41 12.48
N VAL A 419 -36.87 -2.12 11.91
CA VAL A 419 -37.61 -3.19 12.58
C VAL A 419 -36.76 -4.47 12.76
N PRO A 420 -36.15 -5.07 11.71
CA PRO A 420 -35.21 -6.17 11.86
C PRO A 420 -34.06 -5.89 12.84
N MET A 421 -33.44 -4.70 12.76
CA MET A 421 -32.36 -4.31 13.68
C MET A 421 -32.83 -4.24 15.14
N SER A 422 -34.06 -3.77 15.37
CA SER A 422 -34.63 -3.67 16.71
C SER A 422 -35.00 -5.03 17.28
N GLN A 423 -35.41 -5.99 16.43
CA GLN A 423 -35.71 -7.36 16.87
C GLN A 423 -34.44 -8.11 17.29
N GLU A 424 -33.34 -8.02 16.51
CA GLU A 424 -32.06 -8.63 16.89
C GLU A 424 -31.53 -8.09 18.24
N LYS A 425 -31.76 -6.80 18.51
CA LYS A 425 -31.43 -6.19 19.80
C LYS A 425 -32.27 -6.80 20.91
N ILE A 426 -33.59 -6.89 20.74
CA ILE A 426 -34.49 -7.50 21.73
C ILE A 426 -34.05 -8.93 22.05
N ASP A 427 -33.74 -9.74 21.04
CA ASP A 427 -33.30 -11.13 21.22
C ASP A 427 -32.02 -11.20 22.08
N PHE A 428 -31.07 -10.31 21.83
CA PHE A 428 -29.86 -10.20 22.65
C PHE A 428 -30.18 -9.82 24.11
N TYR A 429 -31.00 -8.80 24.33
CA TYR A 429 -31.37 -8.37 25.68
C TYR A 429 -32.19 -9.44 26.44
N GLU A 430 -33.05 -10.18 25.75
CA GLU A 430 -33.78 -11.31 26.34
C GLU A 430 -32.80 -12.38 26.83
N LYS A 431 -31.74 -12.68 26.06
CA LYS A 431 -30.65 -13.56 26.50
C LYS A 431 -29.83 -13.01 27.65
N VAL A 432 -29.53 -11.72 27.68
CA VAL A 432 -28.85 -11.09 28.84
C VAL A 432 -29.74 -11.14 30.10
N THR A 433 -31.06 -11.04 29.94
CA THR A 433 -32.03 -11.18 31.04
C THR A 433 -31.93 -12.56 31.68
N GLU A 434 -31.77 -13.62 30.87
CA GLU A 434 -31.56 -15.00 31.34
C GLU A 434 -30.26 -15.14 32.17
N LEU A 435 -29.22 -14.35 31.88
CA LEU A 435 -27.98 -14.32 32.68
C LEU A 435 -28.18 -13.70 34.08
N CYS A 436 -29.19 -12.83 34.23
CA CYS A 436 -29.46 -12.06 35.46
C CYS A 436 -30.46 -12.76 36.40
N ASN A 437 -30.58 -14.09 36.35
CA ASN A 437 -31.59 -14.85 37.10
C ASN A 437 -31.29 -15.03 38.60
N SER A 438 -30.07 -14.74 39.05
CA SER A 438 -29.73 -14.84 40.47
C SER A 438 -30.33 -13.70 41.30
N VAL A 439 -30.59 -13.95 42.58
CA VAL A 439 -31.14 -12.94 43.51
C VAL A 439 -30.27 -11.68 43.58
N THR A 440 -28.95 -11.82 43.44
CA THR A 440 -27.99 -10.72 43.46
C THR A 440 -28.03 -9.85 42.21
N LEU A 441 -28.67 -10.30 41.12
CA LEU A 441 -28.75 -9.59 39.84
C LEU A 441 -30.17 -9.10 39.50
N LEU A 442 -31.11 -9.12 40.46
CA LEU A 442 -32.49 -8.69 40.23
C LEU A 442 -32.61 -7.25 39.69
N GLU A 443 -31.78 -6.33 40.18
CA GLU A 443 -31.78 -4.95 39.68
C GLU A 443 -31.20 -4.82 38.27
N HIS A 444 -30.23 -5.68 37.93
CA HIS A 444 -29.64 -5.75 36.58
C HIS A 444 -30.68 -6.27 35.59
N ARG A 445 -31.42 -7.31 35.99
CA ARG A 445 -32.54 -7.86 35.22
C ARG A 445 -33.61 -6.80 34.94
N LYS A 446 -34.04 -6.07 35.97
CA LYS A 446 -35.03 -4.97 35.82
C LYS A 446 -34.57 -3.89 34.86
N PHE A 447 -33.28 -3.55 34.88
CA PHE A 447 -32.69 -2.59 33.94
C PHE A 447 -32.82 -3.06 32.49
N ILE A 448 -32.45 -4.31 32.20
CA ILE A 448 -32.54 -4.88 30.84
C ILE A 448 -34.01 -5.03 30.38
N GLU A 449 -34.90 -5.50 31.25
CA GLU A 449 -36.35 -5.57 30.96
C GLU A 449 -36.94 -4.19 30.61
N SER A 450 -36.45 -3.13 31.26
CA SER A 450 -36.84 -1.76 30.94
C SER A 450 -36.36 -1.33 29.55
N LYS A 451 -35.15 -1.73 29.13
CA LYS A 451 -34.64 -1.48 27.77
C LYS A 451 -35.49 -2.20 26.73
N ILE A 452 -35.78 -3.49 26.93
CA ILE A 452 -36.63 -4.30 26.05
C ILE A 452 -38.00 -3.63 25.84
N ARG A 453 -38.65 -3.20 26.93
CA ARG A 453 -39.95 -2.51 26.86
C ARG A 453 -39.87 -1.22 26.03
N GLY A 454 -38.80 -0.44 26.20
CA GLY A 454 -38.58 0.77 25.40
C GLY A 454 -38.48 0.47 23.90
N MET A 455 -37.72 -0.56 23.51
CA MET A 455 -37.58 -0.96 22.11
C MET A 455 -38.88 -1.51 21.51
N LYS A 456 -39.65 -2.31 22.26
CA LYS A 456 -40.96 -2.81 21.81
C LYS A 456 -41.94 -1.67 21.49
N VAL A 457 -41.89 -0.57 22.26
CA VAL A 457 -42.68 0.65 21.97
C VAL A 457 -42.20 1.34 20.70
N LEU A 458 -40.89 1.43 20.47
CA LEU A 458 -40.32 2.03 19.25
C LEU A 458 -40.73 1.26 17.98
N ILE A 459 -40.68 -0.08 18.01
CA ILE A 459 -41.13 -0.93 16.89
C ILE A 459 -42.59 -0.67 16.58
N GLN A 460 -43.48 -0.69 17.59
CA GLN A 460 -44.91 -0.43 17.41
C GLN A 460 -45.22 0.97 16.86
N TYR A 461 -44.38 1.96 17.19
CA TYR A 461 -44.49 3.31 16.62
C TYR A 461 -44.06 3.33 15.15
N GLN A 462 -42.93 2.70 14.83
CA GLN A 462 -42.40 2.61 13.46
C GLN A 462 -43.37 1.89 12.52
N GLU A 463 -43.91 0.75 12.95
CA GLU A 463 -44.91 -0.01 12.19
C GLU A 463 -46.14 0.86 11.86
N LYS A 464 -46.68 1.59 12.86
CA LYS A 464 -47.81 2.51 12.64
C LYS A 464 -47.50 3.65 11.67
N LYS A 465 -46.27 4.17 11.69
CA LYS A 465 -45.83 5.23 10.78
C LYS A 465 -45.77 4.71 9.34
N ASP A 466 -45.17 3.54 9.14
CA ASP A 466 -45.08 2.90 7.82
C ASP A 466 -46.48 2.61 7.23
N PHE A 467 -47.47 2.28 8.07
CA PHE A 467 -48.88 2.11 7.66
C PHE A 467 -49.64 3.41 7.38
N THR A 468 -49.11 4.59 7.73
CA THR A 468 -49.82 5.89 7.57
C THR A 468 -49.15 6.84 6.58
N GLU A 469 -47.97 6.49 6.04
CA GLU A 469 -47.26 7.23 4.99
C GLU A 469 -47.36 6.56 3.60
N GLU A 470 -48.12 5.46 3.45
CA GLU A 470 -48.71 5.00 2.18
C GLU A 470 -50.03 5.73 1.87
#